data_AF-A0A1D6KYH6-F1
#
_entry.id   AF-A0A1D6KYH6-F1
#
_cell.length_a   1.000
_cell.length_b   1.000
_cell.length_c   1.000
_cell.angle_alpha   90.00
_cell.angle_beta   90.00
_cell.angle_gamma   90.00
#
_symmetry.space_group_name_H-M   'P 1'
#
loop_
_entity.id
_entity.type
_entity.pdbx_description
1 polymer ?
#
loop_
_entity_poly.entity_id
_entity_poly.type
_entity_poly.pdbx_seq_one_letter_code
_entity_poly.pdbx_strand_id
1 'polypeptide(L)'
;MVHRPFIRKAINNVFYRFIFETQRHNGIGELLEILGSIINGFALPMKEEHKLFLARALIPLHKPKSVAIYHQQLSYCIVQFVEKDYKLADTVIRGLLKYWPVTNCQKEVLFLGELEEVLEATQPAEFQRCMVPLFKQIGRCLNSSHFQVAERALFLWNNDHIVSLIAQNRVVIFPIIFEALERNIQSHWNQAVHGLTANVRKMFLDMDSELFEECQQQYMEKQAKAKEIQEQRESAWRQLEAVVAAKAAGDDMVLVN
;
A
#
# COMPACT_ATOMS: atom_id res chain seq x y z
N MET A 1 8.39 17.14 36.79
CA MET A 1 8.84 17.29 35.39
C MET A 1 10.17 16.59 35.06
N VAL A 2 11.03 16.27 36.05
CA VAL A 2 12.39 15.72 35.82
C VAL A 2 12.42 14.32 35.17
N HIS A 3 11.44 13.46 35.44
CA HIS A 3 11.47 12.06 34.95
C HIS A 3 10.92 11.87 33.53
N ARG A 4 10.21 12.85 32.95
CA ARG A 4 9.57 12.69 31.63
C ARG A 4 10.58 12.34 30.51
N PRO A 5 11.75 12.99 30.40
CA PRO A 5 12.74 12.63 29.39
C PRO A 5 13.30 11.21 29.59
N PHE A 6 13.55 10.81 30.84
CA PHE A 6 14.04 9.48 31.17
C PHE A 6 13.03 8.40 30.79
N ILE A 7 11.75 8.58 31.14
CA ILE A 7 10.67 7.63 30.81
C ILE A 7 10.54 7.46 29.30
N ARG A 8 10.52 8.57 28.52
CA ARG A 8 10.47 8.49 27.05
C ARG A 8 11.66 7.73 26.47
N LYS A 9 12.88 8.00 26.99
CA LYS A 9 14.09 7.29 26.55
C LYS A 9 14.02 5.79 26.88
N ALA A 10 13.53 5.42 28.06
CA ALA A 10 13.38 4.03 28.46
C ALA A 10 12.38 3.29 27.57
N ILE A 11 11.22 3.88 27.29
CA ILE A 11 10.21 3.30 26.38
C ILE A 11 10.80 3.13 24.96
N ASN A 12 11.53 4.13 24.46
CA ASN A 12 12.19 4.04 23.16
C ASN A 12 13.17 2.86 23.09
N ASN A 13 13.97 2.66 24.14
CA ASN A 13 14.90 1.53 24.20
C ASN A 13 14.17 0.18 24.22
N VAL A 14 13.03 0.09 24.91
CA VAL A 14 12.16 -1.11 24.89
C VAL A 14 11.66 -1.37 23.46
N PHE A 15 11.19 -0.34 22.76
CA PHE A 15 10.74 -0.48 21.37
C PHE A 15 11.88 -0.88 20.43
N TYR A 16 13.06 -0.28 20.54
CA TYR A 16 14.20 -0.68 19.71
C TYR A 16 14.59 -2.14 19.93
N ARG A 17 14.69 -2.57 21.18
CA ARG A 17 14.97 -3.97 21.51
C ARG A 17 13.88 -4.90 20.98
N PHE A 18 12.62 -4.52 21.12
CA PHE A 18 11.50 -5.30 20.59
C PHE A 18 11.52 -5.41 19.06
N ILE A 19 11.72 -4.31 18.34
CA ILE A 19 11.67 -4.28 16.87
C ILE A 19 12.87 -5.00 16.25
N PHE A 20 14.07 -4.77 16.79
CA PHE A 20 15.32 -5.15 16.13
C PHE A 20 16.01 -6.38 16.73
N GLU A 21 15.71 -6.75 17.98
CA GLU A 21 16.39 -7.86 18.65
C GLU A 21 15.45 -9.02 18.98
N THR A 22 14.40 -8.77 19.77
CA THR A 22 13.66 -9.88 20.42
C THR A 22 12.36 -10.26 19.74
N GLN A 23 11.65 -9.29 19.14
CA GLN A 23 10.26 -9.43 18.65
C GLN A 23 9.29 -10.07 19.65
N ARG A 24 9.64 -10.03 20.95
CA ARG A 24 8.86 -10.61 22.04
C ARG A 24 8.84 -9.66 23.22
N HIS A 25 7.66 -9.10 23.48
CA HIS A 25 7.37 -8.26 24.63
C HIS A 25 5.84 -8.17 24.80
N ASN A 26 5.31 -8.44 25.99
CA ASN A 26 3.86 -8.48 26.20
C ASN A 26 3.25 -7.09 26.42
N GLY A 27 4.04 -6.14 26.93
CA GLY A 27 3.57 -4.80 27.32
C GLY A 27 3.59 -3.73 26.23
N ILE A 28 3.64 -4.09 24.93
CA ILE A 28 3.78 -3.07 23.86
C ILE A 28 2.51 -2.24 23.71
N GLY A 29 1.34 -2.86 23.79
CA GLY A 29 0.04 -2.17 23.66
C GLY A 29 -0.17 -1.15 24.77
N GLU A 30 0.09 -1.54 26.02
CA GLU A 30 -0.07 -0.71 27.22
C GLU A 30 0.90 0.47 27.20
N LEU A 31 2.14 0.27 26.73
CA LEU A 31 3.09 1.37 26.54
C LEU A 31 2.62 2.35 25.46
N LEU A 32 2.04 1.84 24.37
CA LEU A 32 1.46 2.67 23.31
C LEU A 32 0.23 3.46 23.79
N GLU A 33 -0.61 2.87 24.65
CA GLU A 33 -1.76 3.57 25.23
C GLU A 33 -1.35 4.79 26.06
N ILE A 34 -0.32 4.62 26.91
CA ILE A 34 0.27 5.72 27.67
C ILE A 34 0.86 6.77 26.71
N LEU A 35 1.54 6.34 25.64
CA LEU A 35 2.12 7.24 24.64
C LEU A 35 1.06 8.00 23.87
N GLY A 36 -0.07 7.39 23.51
CA GLY A 36 -1.18 8.07 22.84
C GLY A 36 -1.67 9.28 23.64
N SER A 37 -1.86 9.10 24.94
CA SER A 37 -2.19 10.20 25.86
C SER A 37 -1.11 11.28 25.92
N ILE A 38 0.17 10.89 25.90
CA ILE A 38 1.31 11.83 25.89
C ILE A 38 1.37 12.63 24.58
N ILE A 39 1.15 11.97 23.44
CA ILE A 39 1.18 12.59 22.10
C ILE A 39 0.07 13.64 21.99
N ASN A 40 -1.12 13.36 22.52
CA ASN A 40 -2.20 14.33 22.54
C ASN A 40 -1.82 15.61 23.34
N GLY A 41 -0.98 15.47 24.36
CA GLY A 41 -0.45 16.59 25.15
C GLY A 41 0.73 17.36 24.52
N PHE A 42 1.18 17.02 23.31
CA PHE A 42 2.28 17.75 22.66
C PHE A 42 1.91 19.19 22.31
N ALA A 43 2.82 20.11 22.64
CA ALA A 43 2.71 21.50 22.25
C ALA A 43 3.09 21.68 20.77
N LEU A 44 2.43 22.64 20.12
CA LEU A 44 2.77 23.09 18.77
C LEU A 44 3.64 24.36 18.84
N PRO A 45 4.68 24.49 17.99
CA PRO A 45 5.14 23.51 17.00
C PRO A 45 5.78 22.28 17.65
N MET A 46 5.58 21.10 17.04
CA MET A 46 6.13 19.85 17.54
C MET A 46 7.66 19.87 17.56
N LYS A 47 8.24 19.42 18.68
CA LYS A 47 9.69 19.28 18.83
C LYS A 47 10.25 18.20 17.90
N GLU A 48 11.46 18.43 17.41
CA GLU A 48 12.17 17.50 16.52
C GLU A 48 12.35 16.11 17.13
N GLU A 49 12.57 16.02 18.45
CA GLU A 49 12.64 14.73 19.15
C GLU A 49 11.36 13.88 19.00
N HIS A 50 10.18 14.50 18.87
CA HIS A 50 8.91 13.78 18.69
C HIS A 50 8.74 13.32 17.24
N LYS A 51 9.17 14.13 16.27
CA LYS A 51 9.20 13.75 14.86
C LYS A 51 10.17 12.58 14.62
N LEU A 52 11.35 12.61 15.24
CA LEU A 52 12.28 11.49 15.22
C LEU A 52 11.73 10.25 15.91
N PHE A 53 10.98 10.40 17.01
CA PHE A 53 10.32 9.28 17.67
C PHE A 53 9.28 8.60 16.77
N LEU A 54 8.42 9.38 16.09
CA LEU A 54 7.49 8.87 15.08
C LEU A 54 8.24 8.07 13.99
N ALA A 55 9.24 8.68 13.37
CA ALA A 55 9.94 8.09 12.23
C ALA A 55 10.80 6.87 12.58
N ARG A 56 11.43 6.86 13.77
CA ARG A 56 12.42 5.84 14.14
C ARG A 56 11.86 4.74 15.04
N ALA A 57 10.80 5.00 15.81
CA ALA A 57 10.23 4.02 16.74
C ALA A 57 8.81 3.61 16.32
N LEU A 58 7.86 4.55 16.20
CA LEU A 58 6.46 4.20 15.95
C LEU A 58 6.24 3.58 14.56
N ILE A 59 6.72 4.21 13.49
CA ILE A 59 6.56 3.65 12.14
C ILE A 59 7.22 2.25 12.05
N PRO A 60 8.44 2.01 12.55
CA PRO A 60 9.02 0.67 12.57
C PRO A 60 8.33 -0.37 13.46
N LEU A 61 7.47 0.01 14.43
CA LEU A 61 6.65 -0.93 15.19
C LEU A 61 5.63 -1.69 14.33
N HIS A 62 5.42 -1.28 13.10
CA HIS A 62 4.64 -2.05 12.12
C HIS A 62 5.40 -3.25 11.55
N LYS A 63 6.72 -3.37 11.74
CA LYS A 63 7.51 -4.48 11.19
C LYS A 63 7.21 -5.85 11.81
N PRO A 64 7.14 -6.02 13.14
CA PRO A 64 6.98 -7.33 13.77
C PRO A 64 5.73 -8.07 13.29
N LYS A 65 5.78 -9.40 13.34
CA LYS A 65 4.65 -10.26 12.94
C LYS A 65 3.49 -10.17 13.93
N SER A 66 3.78 -9.86 15.19
CA SER A 66 2.82 -9.75 16.30
C SER A 66 2.06 -8.41 16.34
N VAL A 67 2.14 -7.58 15.29
CA VAL A 67 1.50 -6.26 15.26
C VAL A 67 0.01 -6.29 15.58
N ALA A 68 -0.70 -7.35 15.21
CA ALA A 68 -2.13 -7.50 15.49
C ALA A 68 -2.49 -7.36 16.99
N ILE A 69 -1.56 -7.65 17.89
CA ILE A 69 -1.78 -7.57 19.35
C ILE A 69 -1.86 -6.11 19.83
N TYR A 70 -1.14 -5.18 19.18
CA TYR A 70 -1.00 -3.79 19.62
C TYR A 70 -1.34 -2.77 18.52
N HIS A 71 -1.89 -3.23 17.40
CA HIS A 71 -2.14 -2.42 16.21
C HIS A 71 -3.08 -1.25 16.50
N GLN A 72 -4.15 -1.48 17.24
CA GLN A 72 -5.13 -0.44 17.55
C GLN A 72 -4.50 0.74 18.30
N GLN A 73 -3.67 0.45 19.31
CA GLN A 73 -2.97 1.47 20.09
C GLN A 73 -1.89 2.17 19.25
N LEU A 74 -1.25 1.45 18.32
CA LEU A 74 -0.28 2.01 17.39
C LEU A 74 -0.95 2.95 16.37
N SER A 75 -2.03 2.51 15.72
CA SER A 75 -2.83 3.31 14.78
C SER A 75 -3.28 4.60 15.44
N TYR A 76 -3.83 4.51 16.65
CA TYR A 76 -4.21 5.69 17.44
C TYR A 76 -3.02 6.65 17.62
N CYS A 77 -1.85 6.17 18.02
CA CYS A 77 -0.67 7.02 18.15
C CYS A 77 -0.28 7.69 16.82
N ILE A 78 -0.31 6.94 15.71
CA ILE A 78 0.06 7.44 14.38
C ILE A 78 -0.91 8.53 13.91
N VAL A 79 -2.22 8.30 14.01
CA VAL A 79 -3.25 9.27 13.64
C VAL A 79 -3.13 10.54 14.48
N GLN A 80 -2.95 10.42 15.81
CA GLN A 80 -2.74 11.57 16.69
C GLN A 80 -1.52 12.42 16.27
N PHE A 81 -0.44 11.82 15.77
CA PHE A 81 0.71 12.56 15.25
C PHE A 81 0.35 13.38 14.02
N VAL A 82 -0.42 12.81 13.09
CA VAL A 82 -0.87 13.47 11.86
C VAL A 82 -1.86 14.58 12.17
N GLU A 83 -2.80 14.37 13.09
CA GLU A 83 -3.74 15.41 13.53
C GLU A 83 -3.05 16.61 14.18
N LYS A 84 -1.97 16.39 14.93
CA LYS A 84 -1.19 17.47 15.57
C LYS A 84 -0.35 18.26 14.56
N ASP A 85 0.26 17.59 13.59
CA ASP A 85 1.07 18.21 12.53
C ASP A 85 0.83 17.48 11.20
N TYR A 86 -0.13 17.98 10.41
CA TYR A 86 -0.56 17.35 9.15
C TYR A 86 0.59 17.11 8.16
N LYS A 87 1.70 17.87 8.27
CA LYS A 87 2.91 17.71 7.45
C LYS A 87 3.60 16.36 7.64
N LEU A 88 3.25 15.65 8.71
CA LEU A 88 3.76 14.31 8.98
C LEU A 88 3.05 13.21 8.17
N ALA A 89 1.91 13.49 7.54
CA ALA A 89 1.15 12.53 6.75
C ALA A 89 1.99 11.84 5.66
N ASP A 90 2.75 12.60 4.85
CA ASP A 90 3.64 12.05 3.81
C ASP A 90 4.69 11.09 4.41
N THR A 91 5.24 11.43 5.57
CA THR A 91 6.23 10.58 6.26
C THR A 91 5.61 9.28 6.76
N VAL A 92 4.41 9.36 7.35
CA VAL A 92 3.65 8.20 7.83
C VAL A 92 3.27 7.28 6.68
N ILE A 93 2.61 7.81 5.64
CA ILE A 93 2.14 7.03 4.49
C ILE A 93 3.32 6.33 3.81
N ARG A 94 4.43 7.03 3.55
CA ARG A 94 5.65 6.41 2.99
C ARG A 94 6.25 5.36 3.92
N GLY A 95 6.16 5.58 5.23
CA GLY A 95 6.56 4.63 6.25
C GLY A 95 5.77 3.32 6.21
N LEU A 96 4.44 3.42 6.11
CA LEU A 96 3.53 2.29 5.96
C LEU A 96 3.78 1.54 4.65
N LEU A 97 3.90 2.27 3.53
CA LEU A 97 4.22 1.69 2.22
C LEU A 97 5.58 0.95 2.22
N LYS A 98 6.58 1.47 2.95
CA LYS A 98 7.89 0.82 3.09
C LYS A 98 7.80 -0.53 3.80
N TYR A 99 6.86 -0.69 4.75
CA TYR A 99 6.70 -1.91 5.54
C TYR A 99 5.45 -2.70 5.14
N TRP A 100 4.92 -2.44 3.94
CA TRP A 100 3.70 -3.07 3.45
C TRP A 100 3.81 -4.61 3.50
N PRO A 101 2.86 -5.32 4.13
CA PRO A 101 2.91 -6.77 4.22
C PRO A 101 2.70 -7.41 2.85
N VAL A 102 3.57 -8.35 2.47
CA VAL A 102 3.44 -9.09 1.20
C VAL A 102 3.02 -10.55 1.43
N THR A 103 3.25 -11.09 2.62
CA THR A 103 3.02 -12.51 2.94
C THR A 103 2.01 -12.74 4.06
N ASN A 104 1.36 -11.68 4.56
CA ASN A 104 0.40 -11.76 5.67
C ASN A 104 -0.81 -10.89 5.36
N CYS A 105 -1.88 -11.53 4.87
CA CYS A 105 -3.10 -10.85 4.43
C CYS A 105 -3.84 -10.16 5.60
N GLN A 106 -3.86 -10.76 6.79
CA GLN A 106 -4.48 -10.13 7.96
C GLN A 106 -3.78 -8.83 8.34
N LYS A 107 -2.44 -8.82 8.29
CA LYS A 107 -1.66 -7.62 8.53
C LYS A 107 -1.86 -6.58 7.42
N GLU A 108 -2.04 -7.00 6.17
CA GLU A 108 -2.34 -6.10 5.07
C GLU A 108 -3.72 -5.43 5.26
N VAL A 109 -4.73 -6.16 5.73
CA VAL A 109 -6.04 -5.59 6.09
C VAL A 109 -5.92 -4.55 7.22
N LEU A 110 -5.07 -4.82 8.23
CA LEU A 110 -4.79 -3.85 9.30
C LEU A 110 -4.16 -2.57 8.75
N PHE A 111 -3.16 -2.69 7.87
CA PHE A 111 -2.50 -1.55 7.22
C PHE A 111 -3.46 -0.73 6.37
N LEU A 112 -4.36 -1.38 5.62
CA LEU A 112 -5.40 -0.68 4.87
C LEU A 112 -6.35 0.10 5.78
N GLY A 113 -6.66 -0.45 6.97
CA GLY A 113 -7.48 0.24 7.96
C GLY A 113 -6.81 1.47 8.56
N GLU A 114 -5.57 1.33 9.03
CA GLU A 114 -4.78 2.47 9.53
C GLU A 114 -4.56 3.53 8.43
N LEU A 115 -4.29 3.10 7.20
CA LEU A 115 -4.12 4.00 6.07
C LEU A 115 -5.37 4.84 5.80
N GLU A 116 -6.58 4.27 5.94
CA GLU A 116 -7.83 5.03 5.83
C GLU A 116 -7.90 6.13 6.89
N GLU A 117 -7.64 5.80 8.17
CA GLU A 117 -7.66 6.77 9.27
C GLU A 117 -6.61 7.87 9.07
N VAL A 118 -5.41 7.53 8.58
CA VAL A 118 -4.37 8.51 8.26
C VAL A 118 -4.77 9.41 7.10
N LEU A 119 -5.41 8.86 6.06
CA LEU A 119 -5.89 9.64 4.92
C LEU A 119 -7.02 10.60 5.33
N GLU A 120 -7.89 10.21 6.26
CA GLU A 120 -8.93 11.07 6.84
C GLU A 120 -8.32 12.34 7.46
N ALA A 121 -7.19 12.20 8.17
CA ALA A 121 -6.47 13.33 8.76
C ALA A 121 -5.54 14.07 7.78
N THR A 122 -5.44 13.64 6.53
CA THR A 122 -4.48 14.18 5.55
C THR A 122 -5.05 15.37 4.78
N GLN A 123 -4.26 16.44 4.67
CA GLN A 123 -4.60 17.61 3.85
C GLN A 123 -4.22 17.42 2.36
N PRO A 124 -4.91 18.09 1.41
CA PRO A 124 -4.66 17.94 -0.02
C PRO A 124 -3.20 18.15 -0.46
N ALA A 125 -2.51 19.13 0.13
CA ALA A 125 -1.11 19.43 -0.20
C ALA A 125 -0.15 18.29 0.16
N GLU A 126 -0.37 17.62 1.30
CA GLU A 126 0.47 16.49 1.71
C GLU A 126 0.10 15.22 0.95
N PHE A 127 -1.19 15.01 0.67
CA PHE A 127 -1.66 13.89 -0.16
C PHE A 127 -0.99 13.87 -1.54
N GLN A 128 -0.90 15.03 -2.21
CA GLN A 128 -0.24 15.15 -3.52
C GLN A 128 1.22 14.65 -3.52
N ARG A 129 1.92 14.75 -2.38
CA ARG A 129 3.31 14.31 -2.26
C ARG A 129 3.44 12.80 -2.26
N CYS A 130 2.42 12.05 -1.82
CA CYS A 130 2.47 10.60 -1.69
C CYS A 130 1.44 9.84 -2.55
N MET A 131 0.51 10.51 -3.25
CA MET A 131 -0.58 9.87 -3.97
C MET A 131 -0.12 8.83 -5.01
N VAL A 132 0.95 9.10 -5.77
CA VAL A 132 1.41 8.18 -6.82
C VAL A 132 1.90 6.84 -6.24
N PRO A 133 2.86 6.79 -5.31
CA PRO A 133 3.28 5.52 -4.71
C PRO A 133 2.15 4.85 -3.90
N LEU A 134 1.28 5.64 -3.26
CA LEU A 134 0.12 5.14 -2.54
C LEU A 134 -0.84 4.38 -3.45
N PHE A 135 -1.32 5.01 -4.54
CA PHE A 135 -2.31 4.39 -5.42
C PHE A 135 -1.73 3.27 -6.28
N LYS A 136 -0.41 3.24 -6.50
CA LYS A 136 0.26 2.05 -7.04
C LYS A 136 0.14 0.85 -6.09
N GLN A 137 0.24 1.06 -4.79
CA GLN A 137 0.05 -0.01 -3.81
C GLN A 137 -1.43 -0.38 -3.66
N ILE A 138 -2.34 0.59 -3.62
CA ILE A 138 -3.79 0.31 -3.62
C ILE A 138 -4.19 -0.50 -4.85
N GLY A 139 -3.71 -0.16 -6.05
CA GLY A 139 -3.97 -0.93 -7.26
C GLY A 139 -3.55 -2.41 -7.15
N ARG A 140 -2.45 -2.70 -6.45
CA ARG A 140 -2.05 -4.09 -6.14
C ARG A 140 -3.01 -4.77 -5.18
N CYS A 141 -3.45 -4.07 -4.14
CA CYS A 141 -4.43 -4.60 -3.18
C CYS A 141 -5.78 -4.89 -3.84
N LEU A 142 -6.23 -4.04 -4.77
CA LEU A 142 -7.45 -4.26 -5.57
C LEU A 142 -7.37 -5.55 -6.39
N ASN A 143 -6.19 -5.89 -6.91
CA ASN A 143 -5.95 -7.13 -7.66
C ASN A 143 -5.50 -8.31 -6.78
N SER A 144 -5.55 -8.18 -5.44
CA SER A 144 -5.26 -9.29 -4.55
C SER A 144 -6.28 -10.40 -4.75
N SER A 145 -5.82 -11.66 -4.83
CA SER A 145 -6.72 -12.82 -4.86
C SER A 145 -7.37 -13.09 -3.49
N HIS A 146 -6.86 -12.48 -2.42
CA HIS A 146 -7.43 -12.57 -1.09
C HIS A 146 -8.57 -11.57 -0.92
N PHE A 147 -9.81 -12.07 -0.89
CA PHE A 147 -10.99 -11.21 -0.95
C PHE A 147 -11.04 -10.13 0.14
N GLN A 148 -10.64 -10.42 1.39
CA GLN A 148 -10.66 -9.41 2.47
C GLN A 148 -9.71 -8.23 2.20
N VAL A 149 -8.61 -8.46 1.48
CA VAL A 149 -7.65 -7.39 1.13
C VAL A 149 -8.25 -6.52 0.02
N ALA A 150 -8.77 -7.14 -1.05
CA ALA A 150 -9.39 -6.44 -2.17
C ALA A 150 -10.64 -5.65 -1.72
N GLU A 151 -11.50 -6.27 -0.92
CA GLU A 151 -12.69 -5.64 -0.33
C GLU A 151 -12.30 -4.45 0.56
N ARG A 152 -11.35 -4.62 1.50
CA ARG A 152 -10.92 -3.53 2.38
C ARG A 152 -10.33 -2.36 1.60
N ALA A 153 -9.59 -2.63 0.52
CA ALA A 153 -9.05 -1.60 -0.37
C ALA A 153 -10.16 -0.88 -1.17
N LEU A 154 -11.17 -1.59 -1.65
CA LEU A 154 -12.32 -0.99 -2.35
C LEU A 154 -13.16 -0.11 -1.42
N PHE A 155 -13.26 -0.43 -0.13
CA PHE A 155 -13.97 0.41 0.84
C PHE A 155 -13.36 1.78 1.08
N LEU A 156 -12.12 2.06 0.63
CA LEU A 156 -11.58 3.42 0.64
C LEU A 156 -12.45 4.41 -0.16
N TRP A 157 -13.20 3.94 -1.15
CA TRP A 157 -14.13 4.76 -1.94
C TRP A 157 -15.47 5.03 -1.25
N ASN A 158 -15.73 4.46 -0.07
CA ASN A 158 -16.90 4.79 0.74
C ASN A 158 -16.64 6.00 1.66
N ASN A 159 -15.40 6.47 1.73
CA ASN A 159 -15.00 7.59 2.56
C ASN A 159 -15.02 8.89 1.74
N ASP A 160 -15.91 9.82 2.11
CA ASP A 160 -16.13 11.06 1.37
C ASP A 160 -14.89 11.95 1.27
N HIS A 161 -14.07 12.01 2.32
CA HIS A 161 -12.84 12.80 2.32
C HIS A 161 -11.81 12.21 1.35
N ILE A 162 -11.61 10.89 1.39
CA ILE A 162 -10.72 10.19 0.47
C ILE A 162 -11.20 10.34 -0.98
N VAL A 163 -12.50 10.19 -1.23
CA VAL A 163 -13.10 10.40 -2.56
C VAL A 163 -12.87 11.84 -3.04
N SER A 164 -12.99 12.84 -2.16
CA SER A 164 -12.69 14.24 -2.47
C SER A 164 -11.22 14.45 -2.85
N LEU A 165 -10.28 13.85 -2.11
CA LEU A 165 -8.85 13.89 -2.42
C LEU A 165 -8.55 13.24 -3.79
N ILE A 166 -9.21 12.12 -4.10
CA ILE A 166 -9.11 11.44 -5.39
C ILE A 166 -9.66 12.34 -6.50
N ALA A 167 -10.84 12.92 -6.32
CA ALA A 167 -11.49 13.74 -7.34
C ALA A 167 -10.67 14.98 -7.74
N GLN A 168 -10.01 15.61 -6.76
CA GLN A 168 -9.10 16.74 -6.99
C GLN A 168 -7.82 16.36 -7.76
N ASN A 169 -7.43 15.08 -7.73
CA ASN A 169 -6.18 14.59 -8.33
C ASN A 169 -6.42 13.46 -9.37
N ARG A 170 -7.64 13.35 -9.89
CA ARG A 170 -8.11 12.23 -10.71
C ARG A 170 -7.30 12.02 -11.97
N VAL A 171 -6.80 13.08 -12.60
CA VAL A 171 -5.96 13.03 -13.81
C VAL A 171 -4.70 12.18 -13.57
N VAL A 172 -4.16 12.17 -12.35
CA VAL A 172 -2.99 11.35 -12.01
C VAL A 172 -3.38 9.99 -11.43
N ILE A 173 -4.39 9.95 -10.56
CA ILE A 173 -4.76 8.74 -9.81
C ILE A 173 -5.50 7.75 -10.70
N PHE A 174 -6.42 8.22 -11.53
CA PHE A 174 -7.32 7.35 -12.25
C PHE A 174 -6.60 6.45 -13.25
N PRO A 175 -5.65 6.94 -14.09
CA PRO A 175 -4.87 6.06 -14.96
C PRO A 175 -4.08 4.97 -14.21
N ILE A 176 -3.66 5.22 -12.96
CA ILE A 176 -2.94 4.23 -12.14
C ILE A 176 -3.87 3.09 -11.69
N ILE A 177 -5.12 3.41 -11.35
CA ILE A 177 -6.09 2.47 -10.81
C ILE A 177 -6.93 1.80 -11.91
N PHE A 178 -7.11 2.44 -13.07
CA PHE A 178 -7.97 1.97 -14.15
C PHE A 178 -7.65 0.51 -14.55
N GLU A 179 -6.38 0.21 -14.82
CA GLU A 179 -5.94 -1.14 -15.17
C GLU A 179 -6.24 -2.15 -14.05
N ALA A 180 -6.11 -1.75 -12.80
CA ALA A 180 -6.43 -2.63 -11.68
C ALA A 180 -7.94 -2.93 -11.64
N LEU A 181 -8.81 -1.93 -11.83
CA LEU A 181 -10.27 -2.13 -11.85
C LEU A 181 -10.70 -3.05 -13.02
N GLU A 182 -10.17 -2.82 -14.23
CA GLU A 182 -10.51 -3.62 -15.40
C GLU A 182 -10.08 -5.09 -15.25
N ARG A 183 -8.85 -5.34 -14.77
CA ARG A 183 -8.39 -6.71 -14.47
C ARG A 183 -9.29 -7.38 -13.42
N ASN A 184 -9.64 -6.65 -12.37
CA ASN A 184 -10.47 -7.20 -11.30
C ASN A 184 -11.87 -7.58 -11.81
N ILE A 185 -12.49 -6.73 -12.65
CA ILE A 185 -13.78 -7.02 -13.30
C ILE A 185 -13.73 -8.22 -14.25
N GLN A 186 -12.57 -8.51 -14.84
CA GLN A 186 -12.42 -9.63 -15.77
C GLN A 186 -12.13 -10.95 -15.06
N SER A 187 -11.42 -10.94 -13.93
CA SER A 187 -10.80 -12.16 -13.40
C SER A 187 -10.97 -12.43 -11.91
N HIS A 188 -11.60 -11.54 -11.12
CA HIS A 188 -11.77 -11.85 -9.70
C HIS A 188 -12.71 -13.05 -9.52
N TRP A 189 -12.53 -13.83 -8.46
CA TRP A 189 -13.37 -15.03 -8.26
C TRP A 189 -14.56 -14.73 -7.34
N ASN A 190 -14.45 -13.70 -6.51
CA ASN A 190 -15.45 -13.34 -5.50
C ASN A 190 -16.46 -12.32 -6.04
N GLN A 191 -17.75 -12.66 -5.99
CA GLN A 191 -18.85 -11.83 -6.50
C GLN A 191 -19.02 -10.48 -5.77
N ALA A 192 -18.78 -10.43 -4.47
CA ALA A 192 -18.91 -9.18 -3.70
C ALA A 192 -17.83 -8.17 -4.12
N VAL A 193 -16.59 -8.65 -4.29
CA VAL A 193 -15.48 -7.83 -4.80
C VAL A 193 -15.76 -7.34 -6.23
N HIS A 194 -16.37 -8.17 -7.09
CA HIS A 194 -16.82 -7.72 -8.41
C HIS A 194 -17.83 -6.58 -8.31
N GLY A 195 -18.85 -6.71 -7.45
CA GLY A 195 -19.86 -5.66 -7.24
C GLY A 195 -19.24 -4.35 -6.76
N LEU A 196 -18.36 -4.41 -5.77
CA LEU A 196 -17.64 -3.24 -5.26
C LEU A 196 -16.75 -2.61 -6.34
N THR A 197 -16.05 -3.42 -7.13
CA THR A 197 -15.21 -2.92 -8.22
C THR A 197 -16.06 -2.22 -9.30
N ALA A 198 -17.20 -2.79 -9.66
CA ALA A 198 -18.12 -2.17 -10.61
C ALA A 198 -18.66 -0.82 -10.09
N ASN A 199 -18.96 -0.73 -8.79
CA ASN A 199 -19.37 0.53 -8.16
C ASN A 199 -18.26 1.59 -8.24
N VAL A 200 -17.02 1.24 -7.87
CA VAL A 200 -15.88 2.17 -7.95
C VAL A 200 -15.61 2.61 -9.40
N ARG A 201 -15.66 1.67 -10.35
CA ARG A 201 -15.52 1.98 -11.78
C ARG A 201 -16.61 2.94 -12.25
N LYS A 202 -17.86 2.73 -11.83
CA LYS A 202 -18.98 3.63 -12.14
C LYS A 202 -18.76 5.02 -11.54
N MET A 203 -18.28 5.11 -10.30
CA MET A 203 -17.96 6.40 -9.69
C MET A 203 -16.94 7.19 -10.52
N PHE A 204 -15.91 6.54 -11.08
CA PHE A 204 -14.96 7.23 -11.94
C PHE A 204 -15.57 7.65 -13.28
N LEU A 205 -16.43 6.83 -13.88
CA LEU A 205 -17.16 7.18 -15.10
C LEU A 205 -18.07 8.41 -14.87
N ASP A 206 -18.81 8.42 -13.77
CA ASP A 206 -19.71 9.52 -13.39
C ASP A 206 -18.93 10.80 -13.02
N MET A 207 -17.68 10.65 -12.54
CA MET A 207 -16.80 11.75 -12.14
C MET A 207 -16.16 12.47 -13.34
N ASP A 208 -15.68 11.72 -14.34
CA ASP A 208 -15.00 12.28 -15.51
C ASP A 208 -15.08 11.29 -16.69
N SER A 209 -16.12 11.42 -17.51
CA SER A 209 -16.37 10.50 -18.63
C SER A 209 -15.33 10.60 -19.74
N GLU A 210 -14.81 11.80 -20.01
CA GLU A 210 -13.77 12.01 -21.03
C GLU A 210 -12.46 11.32 -20.63
N LEU A 211 -12.03 11.51 -19.37
CA LEU A 211 -10.84 10.82 -18.85
C LEU A 211 -11.03 9.30 -18.79
N PHE A 212 -12.26 8.85 -18.52
CA PHE A 212 -12.61 7.43 -18.57
C PHE A 212 -12.39 6.83 -19.95
N GLU A 213 -12.93 7.47 -20.99
CA GLU A 213 -12.78 7.03 -22.38
C GLU A 213 -11.31 7.03 -22.81
N GLU A 214 -10.54 8.07 -22.43
CA GLU A 214 -9.10 8.13 -22.68
C GLU A 214 -8.35 6.96 -22.03
N CYS A 215 -8.59 6.70 -20.74
CA CYS A 215 -7.97 5.59 -20.02
C CYS A 215 -8.35 4.24 -20.64
N GLN A 216 -9.60 4.09 -21.08
CA GLN A 216 -10.06 2.88 -21.75
C GLN A 216 -9.34 2.65 -23.07
N GLN A 217 -9.19 3.68 -23.90
CA GLN A 217 -8.45 3.58 -25.15
C GLN A 217 -6.98 3.22 -24.90
N GLN A 218 -6.31 3.93 -23.99
CA GLN A 218 -4.91 3.65 -23.63
C GLN A 218 -4.72 2.21 -23.12
N TYR A 219 -5.67 1.70 -22.35
CA TYR A 219 -5.66 0.32 -21.87
C TYR A 219 -5.77 -0.69 -23.01
N MET A 220 -6.69 -0.48 -23.95
CA MET A 220 -6.86 -1.36 -25.12
C MET A 220 -5.61 -1.37 -26.00
N GLU A 221 -5.00 -0.20 -26.25
CA GLU A 221 -3.73 -0.09 -26.98
C GLU A 221 -2.59 -0.82 -26.25
N LYS A 222 -2.52 -0.70 -24.92
CA LYS A 222 -1.53 -1.40 -24.10
C LYS A 222 -1.72 -2.92 -24.16
N GLN A 223 -2.96 -3.40 -24.13
CA GLN A 223 -3.25 -4.84 -24.28
C GLN A 223 -2.86 -5.35 -25.68
N ALA A 224 -3.18 -4.62 -26.74
CA ALA A 224 -2.82 -4.99 -28.10
C ALA A 224 -1.29 -5.08 -28.28
N LYS A 225 -0.55 -4.07 -27.79
CA LYS A 225 0.92 -4.06 -27.80
C LYS A 225 1.52 -5.21 -26.97
N ALA A 226 0.94 -5.50 -25.80
CA ALA A 226 1.40 -6.59 -24.95
C ALA A 226 1.21 -7.97 -25.64
N LYS A 227 0.09 -8.15 -26.34
CA LYS A 227 -0.18 -9.34 -27.14
C LYS A 227 0.82 -9.49 -28.30
N GLU A 228 1.08 -8.41 -29.03
CA GLU A 228 2.07 -8.41 -30.11
C GLU A 228 3.48 -8.76 -29.61
N ILE A 229 3.92 -8.18 -28.50
CA ILE A 229 5.21 -8.49 -27.87
C ILE A 229 5.28 -9.97 -27.45
N GLN A 230 4.18 -10.52 -26.92
CA GLN A 230 4.11 -11.92 -26.54
C GLN A 230 4.21 -12.85 -27.76
N GLU A 231 3.52 -12.53 -28.85
CA GLU A 231 3.60 -13.29 -30.11
C GLU A 231 5.01 -13.24 -30.72
N GLN A 232 5.66 -12.08 -30.71
CA GLN A 232 7.06 -11.94 -31.13
C GLN A 232 8.00 -12.78 -30.27
N ARG A 233 7.79 -12.78 -28.94
CA ARG A 233 8.57 -13.59 -28.00
C ARG A 233 8.39 -15.08 -28.27
N GLU A 234 7.17 -15.55 -28.49
CA GLU A 234 6.88 -16.95 -28.81
C GLU A 234 7.51 -17.38 -30.14
N SER A 235 7.46 -16.52 -31.16
CA SER A 235 8.12 -16.77 -32.44
C SER A 235 9.63 -16.91 -32.30
N ALA A 236 10.27 -16.01 -31.53
CA ALA A 236 11.70 -16.06 -31.25
C ALA A 236 12.09 -17.35 -30.49
N TRP A 237 11.28 -17.78 -29.52
CA TRP A 237 11.50 -19.05 -28.83
C TRP A 237 11.38 -20.26 -29.76
N ARG A 238 10.36 -20.31 -30.63
CA ARG A 238 10.21 -21.39 -31.61
C ARG A 238 11.38 -21.48 -32.58
N GLN A 239 11.91 -20.33 -33.02
CA GLN A 239 13.10 -20.30 -33.88
C GLN A 239 14.33 -20.83 -33.14
N LEU A 240 14.51 -20.46 -31.87
CA LEU A 240 15.61 -20.96 -31.05
C LEU A 240 15.51 -22.48 -30.84
N GLU A 241 14.33 -22.99 -30.50
CA GLU A 241 14.07 -24.42 -30.35
C GLU A 241 14.36 -25.19 -31.64
N ALA A 242 13.96 -24.66 -32.81
CA ALA A 242 14.26 -25.27 -34.10
C ALA A 242 15.77 -25.33 -34.39
N VAL A 243 16.52 -24.27 -34.07
CA VAL A 243 17.99 -24.23 -34.23
C VAL A 243 18.66 -25.24 -33.31
N VAL A 244 18.21 -25.35 -32.05
CA VAL A 244 18.74 -26.32 -31.08
C VAL A 244 18.45 -27.76 -31.54
N ALA A 245 17.22 -28.04 -31.98
CA ALA A 245 16.84 -29.34 -32.51
C ALA A 245 17.65 -29.73 -33.75
N ALA A 246 17.89 -28.78 -34.67
CA ALA A 246 18.71 -29.02 -35.86
C ALA A 246 20.19 -29.32 -35.52
N LYS A 247 20.76 -28.67 -34.49
CA LYS A 247 22.11 -28.97 -34.02
C LYS A 247 22.20 -30.34 -33.34
N ALA A 248 21.22 -30.69 -32.51
CA ALA A 248 21.17 -32.01 -31.88
C ALA A 248 21.08 -33.16 -32.90
N ALA A 249 20.27 -32.97 -33.95
CA ALA A 249 20.19 -33.93 -35.06
C ALA A 249 21.48 -34.01 -35.89
N GLY A 250 22.29 -32.94 -35.93
CA GLY A 250 23.59 -32.91 -36.60
C GLY A 250 24.69 -33.65 -35.84
N ASP A 251 24.71 -33.60 -34.51
CA ASP A 251 25.69 -34.33 -33.69
C ASP A 251 25.43 -35.84 -33.65
N ASP A 252 24.17 -36.28 -33.69
CA ASP A 252 23.82 -37.71 -33.76
C ASP A 252 24.25 -38.38 -35.08
N MET A 253 24.39 -37.63 -36.18
CA MET A 253 24.89 -38.17 -37.45
C MET A 253 26.41 -38.34 -37.51
N VAL A 254 27.17 -37.70 -36.62
CA VAL A 254 28.65 -37.76 -36.62
C VAL A 254 29.18 -38.95 -35.80
N LEU A 255 28.37 -39.55 -34.92
CA LEU A 255 28.75 -40.69 -34.08
C LEU A 255 28.47 -42.07 -34.72
N VAL A 256 28.04 -42.12 -35.98
CA VAL A 256 27.85 -43.36 -36.75
C VAL A 256 28.88 -43.43 -37.87
N ASN A 257 30.14 -43.74 -37.53
CA ASN A 257 31.16 -44.26 -38.44
C ASN A 257 32.24 -45.02 -37.67
#